data_AF-A0A2E5WRC2-F1
#
_entry.id   AF-A0A2E5WRC2-F1
#
_cell.length_a   1.000
_cell.length_b   1.000
_cell.length_c   1.000
_cell.angle_alpha   90.00
_cell.angle_beta   90.00
_cell.angle_gamma   90.00
#
_symmetry.space_group_name_H-M   'P 1'
#
loop_
_entity.id
_entity.type
_entity.pdbx_description
1 polymer ?
#
loop_
_entity_poly.entity_id
_entity_poly.type
_entity_poly.pdbx_seq_one_letter_code
_entity_poly.pdbx_strand_id
1 'polypeptide(L)' 'MKMVRAEASEKIKGHCAAIAQEMMHVNPAVNALDDEETQTAIYEASYELTKQLEIIKKRVIKLERGGGAAAD' A
#
# COMPACT_ATOMS: atom_id res chain seq x y z
N MET A 1 8.60 5.52 24.77
CA MET A 1 9.87 5.55 24.01
C MET A 1 9.57 6.10 22.63
N LYS A 2 10.34 7.09 22.14
CA LYS A 2 10.09 7.74 20.84
C LYS A 2 10.76 6.90 19.73
N MET A 3 9.98 6.52 18.72
CA MET A 3 10.49 5.80 17.54
C MET A 3 11.44 6.69 16.75
N VAL A 4 12.58 6.13 16.32
CA VAL A 4 13.54 6.84 15.46
C VAL A 4 13.10 6.75 13.99
N ARG A 5 13.53 7.72 13.17
CA ARG A 5 13.07 7.85 11.78
C ARG A 5 13.28 6.59 10.93
N ALA A 6 14.43 5.94 11.07
CA ALA A 6 14.75 4.71 10.33
C ALA A 6 13.77 3.57 10.68
N GLU A 7 13.51 3.39 11.99
CA GLU A 7 12.54 2.40 12.48
C GLU A 7 11.11 2.71 11.97
N ALA A 8 10.72 3.99 11.95
CA ALA A 8 9.44 4.41 11.41
C ALA A 8 9.33 4.11 9.91
N SER A 9 10.36 4.43 9.14
CA SER A 9 10.41 4.14 7.70
C SER A 9 10.31 2.64 7.40
N GLU A 10 11.04 1.80 8.14
CA GLU A 10 10.95 0.34 8.00
C GLU A 10 9.57 -0.18 8.35
N LYS A 11 8.98 0.26 9.47
CA LYS A 11 7.63 -0.13 9.87
C LYS A 11 6.59 0.25 8.81
N ILE A 12 6.64 1.46 8.28
CA ILE A 12 5.71 1.90 7.23
C ILE A 12 5.86 1.03 5.98
N LYS A 13 7.09 0.80 5.50
CA LYS A 13 7.34 -0.07 4.34
C LYS A 13 6.84 -1.50 4.58
N GLY A 14 7.07 -2.04 5.78
CA GLY A 14 6.61 -3.35 6.19
C GLY A 14 5.08 -3.46 6.20
N HIS A 15 4.37 -2.48 6.75
CA HIS A 15 2.91 -2.46 6.73
C HIS A 15 2.35 -2.32 5.31
N CYS A 16 2.97 -1.50 4.45
CA CYS A 16 2.55 -1.44 3.04
C CYS A 16 2.73 -2.78 2.31
N ALA A 17 3.80 -3.52 2.61
CA ALA A 17 4.02 -4.86 2.05
C ALA A 17 2.97 -5.85 2.56
N ALA A 18 2.68 -5.86 3.86
CA ALA A 18 1.67 -6.73 4.45
C ALA A 18 0.28 -6.50 3.85
N ILE A 19 -0.16 -5.24 3.72
CA ILE A 19 -1.47 -4.93 3.11
C ILE A 19 -1.51 -5.41 1.65
N ALA A 20 -0.44 -5.22 0.88
CA ALA A 20 -0.38 -5.71 -0.50
C ALA A 20 -0.45 -7.25 -0.58
N GLN A 21 0.13 -7.96 0.38
CA GLN A 21 0.03 -9.42 0.50
C GLN A 21 -1.40 -9.86 0.83
N GLU A 22 -2.09 -9.18 1.75
CA GLU A 22 -3.50 -9.48 2.06
C GLU A 22 -4.40 -9.34 0.83
N MET A 23 -4.13 -8.36 -0.05
CA MET A 23 -4.88 -8.22 -1.30
C MET A 23 -4.73 -9.42 -2.24
N MET A 24 -3.62 -10.18 -2.15
CA MET A 24 -3.47 -11.43 -2.90
C MET A 24 -4.45 -12.52 -2.44
N HIS A 25 -4.92 -12.44 -1.20
CA HIS A 25 -5.94 -13.34 -0.65
C HIS A 25 -7.37 -12.85 -0.93
N VAL A 26 -7.57 -11.54 -1.05
CA VAL A 26 -8.86 -10.94 -1.42
C VAL A 26 -9.24 -11.33 -2.85
N ASN A 27 -8.32 -11.26 -3.81
CA ASN A 27 -8.64 -11.47 -5.23
C ASN A 27 -9.32 -12.84 -5.53
N PRO A 28 -8.85 -13.99 -5.00
CA PRO A 28 -9.55 -15.27 -5.18
C PRO A 28 -10.94 -15.30 -4.52
N ALA A 29 -11.12 -14.65 -3.37
CA ALA A 29 -12.41 -14.61 -2.68
C ALA A 29 -13.45 -13.78 -3.44
N VAL A 30 -13.02 -12.71 -4.11
CA VAL A 30 -13.87 -11.87 -4.97
C VAL A 30 -14.47 -12.69 -6.11
N ASN A 31 -13.69 -13.57 -6.74
CA ASN A 31 -14.19 -14.46 -7.80
C ASN A 31 -15.36 -15.37 -7.35
N ALA A 32 -15.45 -15.68 -6.05
CA ALA A 32 -16.51 -16.53 -5.53
C ALA A 32 -17.85 -15.79 -5.30
N LEU A 33 -17.90 -14.46 -5.50
CA LEU A 33 -19.10 -13.65 -5.23
C LEU A 33 -20.22 -13.80 -6.28
N ASP A 34 -19.90 -14.30 -7.48
CA ASP A 34 -20.86 -14.51 -8.59
C ASP A 34 -21.73 -13.27 -8.93
N ASP A 35 -21.18 -12.07 -8.72
CA ASP A 35 -21.79 -10.78 -9.02
C ASP A 35 -20.78 -9.86 -9.70
N GLU A 36 -20.92 -9.69 -11.02
CA GLU A 36 -19.91 -9.05 -11.87
C GLU A 36 -19.70 -7.56 -11.55
N GLU A 37 -20.76 -6.85 -11.17
CA GLU A 37 -20.69 -5.43 -10.78
C GLU A 37 -19.88 -5.28 -9.49
N THR A 38 -20.20 -6.05 -8.45
CA THR A 38 -19.47 -6.04 -7.17
C THR A 38 -18.03 -6.49 -7.36
N GLN A 39 -17.80 -7.54 -8.14
CA GLN A 39 -16.44 -8.03 -8.43
C GLN A 39 -15.58 -6.94 -9.07
N THR A 40 -16.10 -6.27 -10.10
CA THR A 40 -15.41 -5.19 -10.80
C THR A 40 -15.08 -4.05 -9.84
N ALA A 41 -16.07 -3.59 -9.06
CA ALA A 41 -15.87 -2.51 -8.09
C ALA A 41 -14.79 -2.85 -7.04
N ILE A 42 -14.74 -4.10 -6.56
CA ILE A 42 -13.72 -4.53 -5.61
C ILE A 42 -12.34 -4.61 -6.27
N TYR A 43 -12.24 -5.09 -7.51
CA TYR A 43 -10.96 -5.12 -8.23
C TYR A 43 -10.40 -3.72 -8.48
N GLU A 44 -11.24 -2.76 -8.87
CA GLU A 44 -10.85 -1.37 -9.04
C GLU A 44 -10.37 -0.74 -7.72
N ALA A 45 -11.12 -0.94 -6.64
CA ALA A 45 -10.74 -0.46 -5.31
C ALA A 45 -9.41 -1.09 -4.84
N SER A 46 -9.23 -2.39 -5.08
CA SER A 46 -8.00 -3.13 -4.75
C SER A 46 -6.80 -2.60 -5.52
N TYR A 47 -6.98 -2.33 -6.80
CA TYR A 47 -5.94 -1.74 -7.64
C TYR A 47 -5.56 -0.34 -7.17
N GLU A 48 -6.53 0.53 -6.89
CA GLU A 48 -6.25 1.88 -6.38
C GLU A 48 -5.54 1.84 -5.02
N LEU A 49 -5.95 0.95 -4.12
CA LEU A 49 -5.25 0.73 -2.85
C LEU A 49 -3.77 0.39 -3.10
N THR A 50 -3.46 -0.55 -3.99
CA THR A 50 -2.04 -0.91 -4.26
C THR A 50 -1.23 0.26 -4.81
N LYS A 51 -1.81 1.13 -5.65
CA LYS A 51 -1.14 2.36 -6.09
C LYS A 51 -0.82 3.29 -4.92
N GLN A 52 -1.77 3.48 -4.01
CA GLN A 52 -1.56 4.32 -2.82
C GLN A 52 -0.44 3.76 -1.93
N LEU A 53 -0.36 2.43 -1.77
CA LEU A 53 0.75 1.79 -1.05
C LEU A 53 2.10 2.06 -1.73
N GLU A 54 2.17 2.04 -3.06
CA GLU A 54 3.39 2.40 -3.80
C GLU A 54 3.78 3.87 -3.62
N ILE A 55 2.81 4.78 -3.64
CA ILE A 55 3.06 6.22 -3.39
C ILE A 55 3.64 6.43 -2.00
N ILE A 56 3.06 5.78 -0.98
CA ILE A 56 3.55 5.85 0.41
C ILE A 56 4.99 5.33 0.48
N LYS A 57 5.27 4.13 -0.06
CA LYS A 57 6.63 3.56 -0.08
C LYS A 57 7.63 4.48 -0.77
N LYS A 58 7.29 5.04 -1.94
CA LYS A 58 8.15 5.97 -2.68
C LYS A 58 8.47 7.23 -1.88
N ARG A 59 7.48 7.80 -1.17
CA ARG A 59 7.69 8.98 -0.30
C ARG A 59 8.63 8.66 0.85
N VAL A 60 8.48 7.50 1.50
CA VAL A 60 9.38 7.05 2.57
C VAL A 60 10.81 6.86 2.04
N ILE A 61 10.97 6.19 0.89
CA ILE A 61 12.29 5.99 0.26
C ILE A 61 12.94 7.33 -0.12
N LYS A 62 12.17 8.28 -0.67
CA LYS A 62 12.67 9.64 -1.00
C LYS A 62 13.17 10.36 0.26
N LEU A 63 12.42 10.24 1.36
CA LEU A 63 12.81 10.80 2.66
C LEU A 63 14.11 10.16 3.20
N GLU A 64 14.27 8.85 3.07
CA GLU A 64 15.50 8.13 3.48
C GLU A 64 16.74 8.59 2.71
N ARG A 65 16.58 8.90 1.41
CA ARG A 65 17.67 9.35 0.53
C ARG A 65 18.09 10.80 0.74
N GLY A 66 17.57 11.48 1.76
CA GLY A 66 17.86 12.90 2.01
C GLY A 66 17.09 13.87 1.12
N GLY A 67 16.19 13.38 0.26
CA GLY A 67 15.29 14.18 -0.57
C GLY A 67 14.06 14.69 0.19
N GLY A 68 14.25 15.06 1.46
CA GLY A 68 13.17 15.60 2.30
C GLY A 68 12.53 16.80 1.61
N ALA A 69 11.20 16.72 1.43
CA ALA A 69 10.29 17.73 0.89
C ALA A 69 10.94 19.05 0.42
N ALA A 70 11.64 19.02 -0.71
CA ALA A 70 11.64 20.15 -1.61
C ALA A 70 10.34 20.05 -2.41
N ALA A 71 9.57 21.12 -2.33
CA ALA A 71 8.20 21.26 -2.79
C ALA A 71 8.03 21.10 -4.31
N ASP A 72 6.99 20.37 -4.69
CA ASP A 72 6.07 20.64 -5.80
C ASP A 72 4.83 19.72 -5.70
#